data_AF-V2U9I5-F1
#
_entry.id   AF-V2U9I5-F1
#
_cell.length_a   1.000
_cell.length_b   1.000
_cell.length_c   1.000
_cell.angle_alpha   90.00
_cell.angle_beta   90.00
_cell.angle_gamma   90.00
#
_symmetry.space_group_name_H-M   'P 1'
#
loop_
_entity.id
_entity.type
_entity.pdbx_description
1 polymer ?
#
loop_
_entity_poly.entity_id
_entity_poly.type
_entity_poly.pdbx_seq_one_letter_code
_entity_poly.pdbx_strand_id
1 'polypeptide(L)'
;MGKLPVAIRDQFKKKLAKVIEQPHIPKNMLRGDLAGCYKIKLLKAGVRLVYQVKDDQVVILLITVGKRADSIVYDEAKKRIKD
;
A
#
# COMPACT_ATOMS: atom_id res chain seq x y z
N MET A 1 4.21 -1.19 -15.97
CA MET A 1 4.78 -1.31 -14.61
C MET A 1 6.15 -1.97 -14.70
N GLY A 2 7.22 -1.29 -14.27
CA GLY A 2 8.52 -1.96 -14.10
C GLY A 2 8.47 -2.92 -12.92
N LYS A 3 9.18 -4.05 -13.00
CA LYS A 3 9.33 -4.97 -11.86
C LYS A 3 10.03 -4.24 -10.71
N LEU A 4 9.52 -4.38 -9.48
CA LEU A 4 10.22 -3.90 -8.29
C LEU A 4 11.55 -4.65 -8.13
N PRO A 5 12.63 -3.97 -7.72
CA PRO A 5 13.86 -4.65 -7.32
C PRO A 5 13.57 -5.71 -6.26
N VAL A 6 14.25 -6.85 -6.35
CA VAL A 6 14.03 -8.01 -5.46
C VAL A 6 14.10 -7.62 -3.98
N ALA A 7 15.12 -6.84 -3.60
CA ALA A 7 15.29 -6.35 -2.23
C ALA A 7 14.10 -5.51 -1.72
N ILE A 8 13.44 -4.73 -2.60
CA ILE A 8 12.26 -3.94 -2.25
C ILE A 8 11.03 -4.84 -2.09
N ARG A 9 10.86 -5.79 -2.99
CA ARG A 9 9.79 -6.80 -2.92
C ARG A 9 9.87 -7.60 -1.63
N ASP A 10 11.06 -8.06 -1.24
CA ASP A 10 11.23 -8.88 -0.05
C ASP A 10 11.02 -8.09 1.24
N GLN A 11 11.41 -6.81 1.26
CA GLN A 11 11.06 -5.90 2.36
C GLN A 11 9.54 -5.71 2.50
N PHE A 12 8.81 -5.56 1.39
CA PHE A 12 7.36 -5.49 1.43
C PHE A 12 6.74 -6.80 1.89
N LYS A 13 7.19 -7.96 1.39
CA LYS A 13 6.72 -9.28 1.85
C LYS A 13 6.82 -9.44 3.37
N LYS A 14 7.97 -9.10 3.96
CA LYS A 14 8.19 -9.16 5.41
C LYS A 14 7.22 -8.26 6.20
N LYS A 15 6.89 -7.08 5.67
CA LYS A 15 5.92 -6.18 6.30
C LYS A 15 4.49 -6.66 6.11
N LEU A 16 4.15 -7.18 4.94
CA LEU A 16 2.83 -7.71 4.62
C LEU A 16 2.48 -8.92 5.47
N ALA A 17 3.42 -9.82 5.76
CA ALA A 17 3.22 -10.94 6.67
C ALA A 17 2.65 -10.49 8.03
N LYS A 18 3.13 -9.35 8.56
CA LYS A 18 2.63 -8.75 9.81
C LYS A 18 1.28 -8.05 9.65
N VAL A 19 0.98 -7.56 8.45
CA VAL A 19 -0.30 -6.88 8.15
C VAL A 19 -1.42 -7.91 8.02
N ILE A 20 -1.14 -9.12 7.55
CA ILE A 20 -2.14 -10.19 7.44
C ILE A 20 -2.76 -10.53 8.81
N GLU A 21 -1.97 -10.48 9.88
CA GLU A 21 -2.44 -10.75 11.24
C GLU A 21 -3.31 -9.62 11.82
N GLN A 22 -2.97 -8.35 11.51
CA GLN A 22 -3.71 -7.18 11.96
C GLN A 22 -3.77 -6.12 10.84
N PRO A 23 -4.75 -6.20 9.94
CA PRO A 23 -4.77 -5.39 8.72
C PRO A 23 -5.20 -3.94 8.97
N HIS A 24 -6.05 -3.69 9.97
CA HIS A 24 -6.45 -2.33 10.36
C HIS A 24 -5.44 -1.71 11.30
N ILE A 25 -4.47 -1.00 10.75
CA ILE A 25 -3.45 -0.27 11.54
C ILE A 25 -3.76 1.24 11.49
N PRO A 26 -4.35 1.85 12.54
CA PRO A 26 -4.89 3.22 12.47
C PRO A 26 -3.87 4.27 12.02
N LYS A 27 -2.62 4.19 12.52
CA LYS A 27 -1.53 5.11 12.12
C LYS A 27 -1.14 5.04 10.64
N ASN A 28 -1.50 3.94 9.97
CA ASN A 28 -1.20 3.73 8.55
C ASN A 28 -2.37 4.11 7.64
N MET A 29 -3.54 4.37 8.20
CA MET A 29 -4.75 4.70 7.45
C MET A 29 -4.55 5.99 6.63
N LEU A 30 -5.08 5.98 5.42
CA LEU A 30 -5.17 7.13 4.53
C LEU A 30 -6.49 7.87 4.75
N ARG A 31 -6.54 9.12 4.32
CA ARG A 31 -7.69 10.02 4.50
C ARG A 31 -8.14 10.56 3.14
N GLY A 32 -9.30 11.20 3.10
CA GLY A 32 -9.89 11.78 1.88
C GLY A 32 -10.28 10.69 0.89
N ASP A 33 -9.98 10.90 -0.39
CA ASP A 33 -10.29 9.96 -1.49
C ASP A 33 -9.75 8.53 -1.32
N LEU A 34 -8.82 8.33 -0.39
CA LEU A 34 -8.22 7.03 -0.07
C LEU A 34 -8.65 6.52 1.32
N ALA A 35 -9.77 7.01 1.85
CA ALA A 35 -10.37 6.47 3.08
C ALA A 35 -10.63 4.96 2.91
N GLY A 36 -10.40 4.18 3.97
CA GLY A 36 -10.42 2.71 3.92
C GLY A 36 -9.16 2.06 3.35
N CYS A 37 -8.21 2.85 2.82
CA CYS A 37 -6.89 2.36 2.46
C CYS A 37 -5.83 2.64 3.52
N TYR A 38 -4.74 1.91 3.44
CA TYR A 38 -3.60 1.98 4.35
C TYR A 38 -2.30 2.03 3.56
N LYS A 39 -1.23 2.51 4.21
CA LYS A 39 0.11 2.58 3.60
C LYS A 39 1.15 1.78 4.35
N ILE A 40 2.03 1.11 3.59
CA ILE A 40 3.31 0.59 4.07
C ILE A 40 4.43 1.47 3.51
N LYS A 41 5.37 1.88 4.36
CA LYS A 41 6.50 2.75 3.96
C LYS A 41 7.81 1.97 3.99
N LEU A 42 8.63 2.14 2.94
CA LEU A 42 10.05 1.82 2.94
C LEU A 42 10.84 3.12 2.81
N LEU A 43 11.19 3.72 3.95
CA LEU A 43 11.73 5.08 4.01
C LEU A 43 13.04 5.23 3.24
N LYS A 44 14.01 4.33 3.48
CA LYS A 44 15.33 4.37 2.80
C LYS A 44 15.21 4.25 1.29
N ALA A 45 14.20 3.54 0.79
CA ALA A 45 13.97 3.35 -0.63
C ALA A 45 13.10 4.46 -1.26
N GLY A 46 12.46 5.32 -0.46
CA GLY A 46 11.54 6.33 -0.97
C GLY A 46 10.25 5.77 -1.58
N VAL A 47 9.90 4.51 -1.30
CA VAL A 47 8.75 3.79 -1.90
C VAL A 47 7.66 3.55 -0.85
N ARG A 48 6.40 3.55 -1.30
CA ARG A 48 5.23 3.15 -0.51
C ARG A 48 4.43 2.09 -1.26
N LEU A 49 3.74 1.26 -0.49
CA LEU A 49 2.69 0.36 -0.95
C LEU A 49 1.38 0.85 -0.35
N VAL A 50 0.31 0.88 -1.14
CA VAL A 50 -1.05 1.17 -0.71
C VAL A 50 -1.85 -0.12 -0.80
N TYR A 51 -2.57 -0.45 0.27
CA TYR A 51 -3.49 -1.59 0.31
C TYR A 51 -4.85 -1.18 0.86
N GLN A 52 -5.87 -1.92 0.49
CA GLN A 52 -7.23 -1.81 1.02
C GLN A 52 -7.57 -3.10 1.77
N VAL A 53 -8.34 -2.99 2.86
CA VAL A 53 -8.91 -4.13 3.56
C VAL A 53 -10.38 -4.22 3.16
N LYS A 54 -10.81 -5.38 2.67
CA LYS A 54 -12.21 -5.66 2.34
C LYS A 54 -12.75 -6.67 3.37
N ASP A 55 -13.37 -6.14 4.42
CA ASP A 55 -13.82 -6.94 5.58
C ASP A 55 -14.89 -7.96 5.22
N ASP A 56 -15.74 -7.62 4.25
CA ASP A 56 -16.76 -8.48 3.67
C ASP A 56 -16.20 -9.71 2.95
N GLN A 57 -14.98 -9.58 2.40
CA GLN A 57 -14.33 -10.61 1.60
C GLN A 57 -13.15 -11.27 2.33
N VAL A 58 -12.78 -10.77 3.51
CA VAL A 58 -11.62 -11.23 4.30
C VAL A 58 -10.32 -11.20 3.46
N VAL A 59 -10.16 -10.17 2.62
CA VAL A 59 -8.98 -10.00 1.75
C VAL A 59 -8.28 -8.66 1.96
N ILE A 60 -6.96 -8.68 1.78
CA ILE A 60 -6.12 -7.48 1.64
C ILE A 60 -5.79 -7.30 0.16
N LEU A 61 -6.28 -6.23 -0.44
CA LEU A 61 -6.01 -5.90 -1.84
C LEU A 61 -4.81 -4.94 -1.93
N LEU A 62 -3.74 -5.36 -2.62
CA LEU A 62 -2.62 -4.49 -2.95
C LEU A 62 -3.00 -3.59 -4.13
N ILE A 63 -3.17 -2.30 -3.87
CA ILE A 63 -3.62 -1.32 -4.87
C ILE A 63 -2.46 -0.89 -5.77
N THR A 64 -1.37 -0.40 -5.17
CA THR A 64 -0.19 0.05 -5.92
C THR A 64 1.07 0.08 -5.06
N VAL A 65 2.22 0.03 -5.73
CA VAL A 65 3.54 0.28 -5.15
C VAL A 65 4.24 1.31 -6.02
N GLY A 66 4.74 2.39 -5.41
CA GLY A 66 5.33 3.49 -6.16
C GLY A 66 6.14 4.46 -5.32
N LYS A 67 6.81 5.39 -6.00
CA LYS A 67 7.62 6.43 -5.37
C LYS A 67 6.73 7.37 -4.55
N ARG A 68 7.30 7.92 -3.47
CA ARG A 68 6.70 9.05 -2.74
C ARG A 68 6.70 10.34 -3.55
N ALA A 69 7.78 10.55 -4.30
CA ALA A 69 8.05 11.79 -5.02
C ALA A 69 6.82 12.19 -5.81
N ASP A 70 6.48 13.47 -5.74
CA ASP A 70 5.37 14.08 -6.47
C ASP A 70 4.02 13.38 -6.25
N SER A 71 3.84 12.73 -5.10
CA SER A 71 2.62 11.99 -4.74
C SER A 71 2.23 10.87 -5.71
N ILE A 72 3.13 10.43 -6.59
CA ILE A 72 2.87 9.44 -7.67
C ILE A 72 2.08 8.23 -7.19
N VAL A 73 2.52 7.61 -6.08
CA VAL A 73 1.86 6.41 -5.53
C VAL A 73 0.42 6.67 -5.08
N TYR A 74 0.10 7.87 -4.61
CA TYR A 74 -1.25 8.20 -4.17
C TYR A 74 -2.15 8.52 -5.34
N ASP A 75 -1.63 9.24 -6.35
CA ASP A 75 -2.39 9.56 -7.56
C ASP A 75 -2.71 8.30 -8.36
N GLU A 76 -1.78 7.36 -8.44
CA GLU A 76 -2.04 6.02 -8.99
C GLU A 76 -3.07 5.24 -8.19
N ALA A 77 -2.99 5.27 -6.85
CA ALA A 77 -3.96 4.58 -6.01
C ALA A 77 -5.37 5.12 -6.21
N LYS A 78 -5.53 6.45 -6.28
CA LYS A 78 -6.83 7.11 -6.52
C LYS A 78 -7.45 6.70 -7.86
N LYS A 79 -6.63 6.50 -8.89
CA LYS A 79 -7.11 6.02 -10.20
C LYS A 79 -7.66 4.60 -10.06
N ARG A 80 -6.91 3.67 -9.46
CA ARG A 80 -7.26 2.25 -9.38
C ARG A 80 -8.39 1.90 -8.41
N ILE A 81 -8.75 2.79 -7.49
CA ILE A 81 -9.87 2.59 -6.55
C ILE A 81 -11.20 3.09 -7.15
N LYS A 82 -11.13 3.94 -8.17
CA LYS A 82 -12.32 4.45 -8.88
C LYS A 82 -12.74 3.55 -10.06
N ASP A 83 -11.94 2.54 -10.37
CA ASP A 83 -12.24 1.47 -11.32
C ASP A 83 -12.96 0.33 -10.58
#